data_AF-A0A329HKN3-F1
#
_entry.id   AF-A0A329HKN3-F1
#
_cell.length_a   1.000
_cell.length_b   1.000
_cell.length_c   1.000
_cell.angle_alpha   90.00
_cell.angle_beta   90.00
_cell.angle_gamma   90.00
#
_symmetry.space_group_name_H-M   'P 1'
#
loop_
_entity.id
_entity.type
_entity.pdbx_description
1 polymer ?
#
loop_
_entity_poly.entity_id
_entity_poly.type
_entity_poly.pdbx_seq_one_letter_code
_entity_poly.pdbx_strand_id
1 'polypeptide(L)'
;MDSPHEAVIEALAARGFRYAGRAADSWMSFYGELRTTEGDHGCEVWVDPDFFALPRVRLCVVPESLRPIAPHIVGNGGLCYLAAGMVVLDFFDPVGQTLRCLEEAERVLGQVLRKELVADLTEEFFIHWYAGECIFDVQTPKLGEVPGFCLLGREGSRIPVIADDLEITSMKLDLMGFEAKRQRIPAYIVQTDVEPRPSQENWPPKTVADFLSWQRQLDKSCAKKVEQRISEASRKTGKDALIIIKSPRLRYGIQIHFDRSALPTEKLANVRGTQRLYSYEITRIHAMRLDAAYLAQRNIPGMQTLAGKKIAVIGCGTIGGYLIDALAKAGAGTGGGLLTLVDYDTLGSQNLGRHRLGMQALFMNKAEAMRITLRVENPSVSARSLEVDARDAHLGPIDLLIDATGEESLGHWLSRRYADALPMLSVWIEGPGVAVRALMKKPGPGGCYRCLSEHQRAGCLPTVEGGVPHLLAGHGCEGLYVPFPATVSLQAAALGAEMVLAWANNTEMPALRTRITDSAYDLATPDCDVVTAKGCPICST
;
A
#
# COMPACT_ATOMS: atom_id res chain seq x y z
N MET A 1 -19.03 -11.94 42.73
CA MET A 1 -17.97 -12.02 41.71
C MET A 1 -17.31 -10.68 41.76
N ASP A 2 -16.06 -10.64 42.21
CA ASP A 2 -15.29 -9.41 42.25
C ASP A 2 -15.24 -8.82 40.83
N SER A 3 -15.24 -7.49 40.75
CA SER A 3 -15.16 -6.82 39.46
C SER A 3 -13.90 -7.30 38.72
N PRO A 4 -13.94 -7.49 37.38
CA PRO A 4 -12.74 -7.73 36.59
C PRO A 4 -11.59 -6.76 36.91
N HIS A 5 -11.91 -5.52 37.29
CA HIS A 5 -10.95 -4.51 37.73
C HIS A 5 -10.32 -4.87 39.08
N GLU A 6 -11.11 -5.34 40.05
CA GLU A 6 -10.64 -5.76 41.38
C GLU A 6 -9.73 -6.98 41.25
N ALA A 7 -10.12 -7.97 40.44
CA ALA A 7 -9.31 -9.16 40.20
C ALA A 7 -7.92 -8.83 39.60
N VAL A 8 -7.87 -7.87 38.66
CA VAL A 8 -6.59 -7.39 38.10
C VAL A 8 -5.78 -6.61 39.14
N ILE A 9 -6.43 -5.76 39.95
CA ILE A 9 -5.77 -5.03 41.03
C ILE A 9 -5.13 -6.00 42.04
N GLU A 10 -5.86 -7.04 42.46
CA GLU A 10 -5.36 -8.05 43.39
C GLU A 10 -4.21 -8.87 42.80
N ALA A 11 -4.34 -9.30 41.53
CA ALA A 11 -3.30 -10.06 40.84
C ALA A 11 -2.00 -9.24 40.67
N LEU A 12 -2.12 -7.95 40.34
CA LEU A 12 -0.98 -7.06 40.25
C LEU A 12 -0.38 -6.75 41.62
N ALA A 13 -1.20 -6.58 42.66
CA ALA A 13 -0.73 -6.44 44.03
C ALA A 13 0.07 -7.65 44.50
N ALA A 14 -0.34 -8.86 44.14
CA ALA A 14 0.42 -10.09 44.42
C ALA A 14 1.81 -10.13 43.75
N ARG A 15 2.01 -9.38 42.66
CA ARG A 15 3.33 -9.19 42.02
C ARG A 15 4.09 -7.96 42.52
N GLY A 16 3.58 -7.26 43.52
CA GLY A 16 4.22 -6.09 44.13
C GLY A 16 3.87 -4.75 43.47
N PHE A 17 2.86 -4.71 42.61
CA PHE A 17 2.36 -3.46 42.04
C PHE A 17 1.31 -2.80 42.95
N ARG A 18 1.47 -1.51 43.22
CA ARG A 18 0.51 -0.70 43.96
C ARG A 18 -0.41 0.05 43.01
N TYR A 19 -1.72 -0.17 43.14
CA TYR A 19 -2.72 0.62 42.41
C TYR A 19 -2.68 2.10 42.82
N ALA A 20 -2.62 2.98 41.82
CA ALA A 20 -2.45 4.42 41.99
C ALA A 20 -3.71 5.24 41.64
N GLY A 21 -4.79 4.57 41.25
CA GLY A 21 -6.00 5.20 40.76
C GLY A 21 -6.09 5.18 39.23
N ARG A 22 -6.89 6.09 38.68
CA ARG A 22 -7.08 6.23 37.23
C ARG A 22 -6.29 7.41 36.68
N ALA A 23 -5.67 7.22 35.51
CA ALA A 23 -5.05 8.28 34.74
C ALA A 23 -6.12 9.19 34.10
N ALA A 24 -5.69 10.29 33.45
CA ALA A 24 -6.59 11.26 32.81
C ALA A 24 -7.44 10.64 31.68
N ASP A 25 -6.95 9.58 31.04
CA ASP A 25 -7.65 8.79 30.04
C ASP A 25 -8.46 7.62 30.64
N SER A 26 -8.66 7.60 31.96
CA SER A 26 -9.37 6.57 32.73
C SER A 26 -8.66 5.21 32.86
N TRP A 27 -7.44 5.07 32.32
CA TRP A 27 -6.64 3.86 32.46
C TRP A 27 -6.26 3.60 33.91
N MET A 28 -6.28 2.33 34.32
CA MET A 28 -5.90 1.91 35.67
C MET A 28 -4.38 1.99 35.82
N SER A 29 -3.88 2.89 36.68
CA SER A 29 -2.45 3.14 36.88
C SER A 29 -1.91 2.31 38.06
N PHE A 30 -0.72 1.75 37.88
CA PHE A 30 -0.01 0.93 38.86
C PHE A 30 1.46 1.33 38.92
N TYR A 31 2.04 1.34 40.12
CA TYR A 31 3.48 1.48 40.34
C TYR A 31 4.06 0.19 40.89
N GLY A 32 5.15 -0.28 40.29
CA GLY A 32 5.84 -1.49 40.74
C GLY A 32 7.19 -1.61 40.08
N GLU A 33 7.70 -2.84 40.00
CA GLU A 33 9.01 -3.14 39.41
C GLU A 33 8.86 -4.26 38.40
N LEU A 34 9.50 -4.09 37.23
CA LEU A 34 9.75 -5.20 36.31
C LEU A 34 10.98 -5.94 36.82
N ARG A 35 10.85 -7.26 37.03
CA ARG A 35 11.94 -8.08 37.55
C ARG A 35 12.68 -8.75 36.40
N THR A 36 13.96 -8.42 36.25
CA THR A 36 14.83 -9.01 35.23
C THR A 36 16.02 -9.70 35.89
N THR A 37 16.75 -10.52 35.14
CA THR A 37 18.01 -11.14 35.63
C THR A 37 19.10 -10.11 35.91
N GLU A 38 18.99 -8.92 35.31
CA GLU A 38 19.93 -7.80 35.43
C GLU A 38 19.58 -6.87 36.61
N GLY A 39 18.42 -7.07 37.24
CA GLY A 39 17.94 -6.30 38.38
C GLY A 39 16.45 -5.94 38.27
N ASP A 40 15.96 -5.30 39.33
CA ASP A 40 14.59 -4.80 39.42
C ASP A 40 14.53 -3.36 38.92
N HIS A 41 13.53 -3.06 38.09
CA HIS A 41 13.39 -1.77 37.43
C HIS A 41 12.03 -1.15 37.73
N GLY A 42 12.03 -0.06 38.50
CA GLY A 42 10.83 0.71 38.82
C GLY A 42 10.10 1.18 37.55
N CYS A 43 8.80 0.92 37.49
CA CYS A 43 7.95 1.23 36.36
C CYS A 43 6.54 1.68 36.77
N GLU A 44 5.89 2.36 35.83
CA GLU A 44 4.46 2.61 35.83
C GLU A 44 3.81 1.75 34.75
N VAL A 45 2.71 1.11 35.12
CA VAL A 45 1.89 0.28 34.23
C VAL A 45 0.50 0.88 34.17
N TRP A 46 -0.02 1.08 32.96
CA TRP A 46 -1.42 1.43 32.77
C TRP A 46 -2.15 0.31 32.07
N VAL A 47 -3.27 -0.12 32.65
CA VAL A 47 -4.15 -1.15 32.10
C VAL A 47 -5.42 -0.48 31.59
N ASP A 48 -5.79 -0.82 30.35
CA ASP A 48 -7.06 -0.41 29.76
C ASP A 48 -8.23 -0.95 30.60
N PRO A 49 -9.17 -0.11 31.07
CA PRO A 49 -10.30 -0.58 31.86
C PRO A 49 -11.23 -1.53 31.11
N ASP A 50 -11.24 -1.48 29.77
CA ASP A 50 -12.03 -2.39 28.95
C ASP A 50 -11.21 -3.61 28.49
N PHE A 51 -9.91 -3.66 28.82
CA PHE A 51 -9.00 -4.77 28.52
C PHE A 51 -8.80 -5.06 27.04
N PHE A 52 -9.13 -4.12 26.15
CA PHE A 52 -8.97 -4.24 24.70
C PHE A 52 -7.59 -3.84 24.22
N ALA A 53 -6.91 -2.94 24.95
CA ALA A 53 -5.58 -2.47 24.60
C ALA A 53 -4.48 -3.07 25.48
N LEU A 54 -3.29 -3.25 24.89
CA LEU A 54 -2.10 -3.70 25.61
C LEU A 54 -1.80 -2.79 26.80
N PRO A 55 -1.43 -3.34 27.97
CA PRO A 55 -0.91 -2.54 29.06
C PRO A 55 0.26 -1.68 28.61
N ARG A 56 0.20 -0.39 28.90
CA ARG A 56 1.30 0.53 28.63
C ARG A 56 2.30 0.42 29.78
N VAL A 57 3.57 0.23 29.47
CA VAL A 57 4.62 0.07 30.47
C VAL A 57 5.66 1.18 30.26
N ARG A 58 5.99 1.90 31.33
CA ARG A 58 7.00 2.97 31.30
C ARG A 58 7.96 2.83 32.47
N LEU A 59 9.26 2.82 32.19
CA LEU A 59 10.29 2.87 33.22
C LEU A 59 10.29 4.23 33.93
N CYS A 60 10.30 4.23 35.26
CA CYS A 60 10.41 5.47 36.04
C CYS A 60 11.76 6.15 35.83
N VAL A 61 12.82 5.34 35.70
CA VAL A 61 14.18 5.80 35.35
C VAL A 61 14.74 4.86 34.31
N VAL A 62 15.07 5.39 33.12
CA VAL A 62 15.79 4.62 32.10
C VAL A 62 17.23 4.40 32.59
N PRO A 63 17.70 3.14 32.70
CA PRO A 63 19.07 2.81 33.12
C PRO A 63 20.12 3.52 32.27
N GLU A 64 21.24 3.94 32.87
CA GLU A 64 22.31 4.63 32.15
C GLU A 64 22.90 3.80 31.01
N SER A 65 22.95 2.48 31.17
CA SER A 65 23.39 1.53 30.13
C SER A 65 22.53 1.52 28.87
N LEU A 66 21.30 2.05 28.95
CA LEU A 66 20.33 2.14 27.85
C LEU A 66 20.23 3.56 27.27
N ARG A 67 21.00 4.52 27.78
CA ARG A 67 21.04 5.90 27.26
C ARG A 67 22.15 6.04 26.20
N PRO A 68 22.00 6.98 25.25
CA PRO A 68 20.84 7.83 25.00
C PRO A 68 19.70 7.10 24.27
N ILE A 69 19.95 5.90 23.72
CA ILE A 69 19.00 5.09 22.96
C ILE A 69 19.21 3.61 23.24
N ALA A 70 18.09 2.90 23.38
CA ALA A 70 18.03 1.45 23.36
C ALA A 70 16.84 0.99 22.49
N PRO A 71 16.92 -0.19 21.86
CA PRO A 71 15.78 -0.78 21.16
C PRO A 71 14.61 -0.96 22.14
N HIS A 72 13.38 -0.88 21.64
CA HIS A 72 12.13 -1.01 22.39
C HIS A 72 11.90 0.04 23.49
N ILE A 73 12.83 0.95 23.75
CA ILE A 73 12.67 2.03 24.73
C ILE A 73 12.44 3.35 23.98
N VAL A 74 11.24 3.91 24.10
CA VAL A 74 10.92 5.22 23.52
C VAL A 74 11.35 6.36 24.43
N GLY A 75 11.42 7.59 23.90
CA GLY A 75 12.08 8.73 24.56
C GLY A 75 11.54 9.14 25.95
N ASN A 76 10.33 8.72 26.35
CA ASN A 76 9.78 8.96 27.69
C ASN A 76 9.97 7.77 28.66
N GLY A 77 10.77 6.76 28.29
CA GLY A 77 10.97 5.52 29.04
C GLY A 77 9.90 4.45 28.80
N GLY A 78 8.98 4.65 27.86
CA GLY A 78 8.00 3.64 27.46
C GLY A 78 8.67 2.42 26.84
N LEU A 79 8.18 1.24 27.19
CA LEU A 79 8.69 -0.05 26.73
C LEU A 79 7.71 -0.67 25.72
N CYS A 80 8.20 -0.90 24.51
CA CYS A 80 7.49 -1.65 23.47
C CYS A 80 7.85 -3.13 23.60
N TYR A 81 6.96 -3.93 24.19
CA TYR A 81 7.23 -5.37 24.40
C TYR A 81 6.40 -6.27 23.49
N LEU A 82 5.31 -5.74 22.91
CA LEU A 82 4.44 -6.42 21.95
C LEU A 82 3.93 -5.42 20.92
N ALA A 83 3.75 -5.88 19.69
CA ALA A 83 3.09 -5.11 18.64
C ALA A 83 1.56 -5.27 18.76
N ALA A 84 0.83 -4.17 19.00
CA ALA A 84 -0.61 -4.17 19.25
C ALA A 84 -1.46 -4.84 18.14
N GLY A 85 -0.95 -4.95 16.91
CA GLY A 85 -1.63 -5.64 15.81
C GLY A 85 -1.26 -7.11 15.62
N MET A 86 -0.33 -7.65 16.41
CA MET A 86 0.19 -9.02 16.28
C MET A 86 -0.27 -9.94 17.41
N VAL A 87 -1.01 -9.41 18.39
CA VAL A 87 -1.43 -10.14 19.59
C VAL A 87 -2.94 -10.03 19.73
N VAL A 88 -3.60 -11.14 20.01
CA VAL A 88 -5.01 -11.18 20.38
C VAL A 88 -5.09 -11.18 21.90
N LEU A 89 -5.72 -10.15 22.46
CA LEU A 89 -6.02 -10.04 23.87
C LEU A 89 -7.33 -10.75 24.19
N ASP A 90 -7.34 -11.53 25.26
CA ASP A 90 -8.54 -12.19 25.77
C ASP A 90 -9.14 -11.34 26.88
N PHE A 91 -10.01 -10.42 26.50
CA PHE A 91 -10.69 -9.54 27.45
C PHE A 91 -11.60 -10.29 28.43
N PHE A 92 -11.90 -11.59 28.21
CA PHE A 92 -12.59 -12.45 29.17
C PHE A 92 -11.64 -13.05 30.23
N ASP A 93 -10.32 -13.00 30.00
CA ASP A 93 -9.25 -13.33 30.95
C ASP A 93 -8.37 -12.11 31.25
N PRO A 94 -8.94 -11.03 31.85
CA PRO A 94 -8.23 -9.78 32.08
C PRO A 94 -7.02 -9.94 32.99
N VAL A 95 -7.09 -10.87 33.95
CA VAL A 95 -5.98 -11.19 34.86
C VAL A 95 -4.87 -11.90 34.08
N GLY A 96 -5.16 -13.04 33.45
CA GLY A 96 -4.15 -13.82 32.76
C GLY A 96 -3.48 -13.06 31.62
N GLN A 97 -4.23 -12.26 30.86
CA GLN A 97 -3.62 -11.44 29.80
C GLN A 97 -2.70 -10.35 30.37
N THR A 98 -3.09 -9.68 31.46
CA THR A 98 -2.31 -8.58 32.04
C THR A 98 -1.00 -9.13 32.60
N LEU A 99 -1.05 -10.29 33.27
CA LEU A 99 0.14 -10.94 33.80
C LEU A 99 1.09 -11.42 32.69
N ARG A 100 0.57 -12.04 31.63
CA ARG A 100 1.38 -12.43 30.45
C ARG A 100 2.04 -11.22 29.78
N CYS A 101 1.32 -10.10 29.67
CA CYS A 101 1.88 -8.87 29.12
C CYS A 101 3.04 -8.33 29.97
N LEU A 102 2.94 -8.40 31.30
CA LEU A 102 4.03 -8.00 32.19
C LEU A 102 5.23 -8.93 32.11
N GLU A 103 5.01 -10.25 32.05
CA GLU A 103 6.08 -11.23 31.86
C GLU A 103 6.83 -10.99 30.55
N GLU A 104 6.10 -10.66 29.48
CA GLU A 104 6.71 -10.33 28.20
C GLU A 104 7.47 -9.00 28.24
N ALA A 105 6.95 -8.00 28.97
CA ALA A 105 7.67 -6.76 29.23
C ALA A 105 8.98 -7.00 30.00
N GLU A 106 8.96 -7.84 31.04
CA GLU A 106 10.15 -8.25 31.80
C GLU A 106 11.16 -8.96 30.87
N ARG A 107 10.67 -9.90 30.04
CA ARG A 107 11.49 -10.65 29.09
C ARG A 107 12.19 -9.70 28.10
N VAL A 108 11.44 -8.83 27.43
CA VAL A 108 11.99 -7.88 26.44
C VAL A 108 12.96 -6.92 27.10
N LEU A 109 12.63 -6.35 28.26
CA LEU A 109 13.55 -5.46 28.98
C LEU A 109 14.89 -6.15 29.31
N GLY A 110 14.85 -7.40 29.79
CA GLY A 110 16.07 -8.17 30.06
C GLY A 110 16.93 -8.38 28.80
N GLN A 111 16.31 -8.67 27.66
CA GLN A 111 17.04 -8.80 26.38
C GLN A 111 17.67 -7.46 25.93
N VAL A 112 16.96 -6.35 26.14
CA VAL A 112 17.47 -5.00 25.86
C VAL A 112 18.69 -4.69 26.75
N LEU A 113 18.62 -5.00 28.05
CA LEU A 113 19.71 -4.80 29.01
C LEU A 113 20.95 -5.64 28.67
N ARG A 114 20.77 -6.86 28.17
CA ARG A 114 21.84 -7.74 27.68
C ARG A 114 22.36 -7.37 26.29
N LYS A 115 21.80 -6.33 25.65
CA LYS A 115 22.15 -5.88 24.28
C LYS A 115 21.91 -6.93 23.20
N GLU A 116 20.97 -7.85 23.43
CA GLU A 116 20.61 -8.91 22.47
C GLU A 116 19.81 -8.38 21.27
N LEU A 117 19.08 -7.27 21.47
CA LEU A 117 18.14 -6.70 20.49
C LEU A 117 18.69 -5.49 19.72
N VAL A 118 20.02 -5.27 19.73
CA VAL A 118 20.63 -4.08 19.09
C VAL A 118 20.37 -4.02 17.58
N ALA A 119 20.09 -5.14 16.93
CA ALA A 119 19.74 -5.19 15.51
C ALA A 119 18.36 -4.55 15.22
N ASP A 120 17.42 -4.61 16.17
CA ASP A 120 16.06 -4.10 16.05
C ASP A 120 16.03 -2.57 15.85
N LEU A 121 17.07 -1.88 16.31
CA LEU A 121 17.26 -0.44 16.08
C LEU A 121 17.24 -0.04 14.59
N THR A 122 17.54 -0.96 13.67
CA THR A 122 17.40 -0.70 12.24
C THR A 122 15.93 -0.66 11.82
N GLU A 123 15.08 -1.53 12.38
CA GLU A 123 13.64 -1.55 12.09
C GLU A 123 12.93 -0.40 12.79
N GLU A 124 13.36 -0.09 14.01
CA GLU A 124 12.88 1.05 14.80
C GLU A 124 13.49 2.39 14.37
N PHE A 125 14.29 2.43 13.30
CA PHE A 125 15.05 3.62 12.93
C PHE A 125 14.18 4.89 12.91
N PHE A 126 12.98 4.82 12.30
CA PHE A 126 12.09 5.98 12.21
C PHE A 126 11.43 6.38 13.53
N ILE A 127 11.27 5.45 14.48
CA ILE A 127 10.79 5.74 15.84
C ILE A 127 11.78 6.68 16.53
N HIS A 128 13.07 6.38 16.39
CA HIS A 128 14.16 7.17 16.96
C HIS A 128 14.59 8.33 16.05
N TRP A 129 14.12 8.39 14.80
CA TRP A 129 14.50 9.45 13.86
C TRP A 129 13.82 10.78 14.16
N TYR A 130 12.69 10.79 14.88
CA TYR A 130 11.85 11.96 15.21
C TYR A 130 11.76 12.97 14.06
N ALA A 131 11.30 12.47 12.93
CA ALA A 131 11.41 13.15 11.65
C ALA A 131 10.20 14.03 11.36
N GLY A 132 10.42 15.15 10.67
CA GLY A 132 9.39 15.77 9.86
C GLY A 132 9.10 14.91 8.62
N GLU A 133 8.03 15.24 7.91
CA GLU A 133 7.56 14.48 6.76
C GLU A 133 7.99 15.13 5.44
N CYS A 134 8.27 14.31 4.44
CA CYS A 134 8.45 14.74 3.05
C CYS A 134 7.59 13.87 2.13
N ILE A 135 6.90 14.49 1.18
CA ILE A 135 6.18 13.75 0.13
C ILE A 135 7.18 13.34 -0.94
N PHE A 136 7.31 12.03 -1.15
CA PHE A 136 8.18 11.43 -2.15
C PHE A 136 7.33 10.85 -3.28
N ASP A 137 7.27 11.53 -4.41
CA ASP A 137 6.55 11.10 -5.61
C ASP A 137 7.50 10.98 -6.80
N VAL A 138 8.50 10.11 -6.66
CA VAL A 138 9.48 9.83 -7.73
C VAL A 138 9.33 8.39 -8.19
N GLN A 139 8.86 8.21 -9.42
CA GLN A 139 8.65 6.90 -10.04
C GLN A 139 9.99 6.19 -10.29
N THR A 140 10.95 6.90 -10.87
CA THR A 140 12.29 6.37 -11.19
C THR A 140 13.35 7.21 -10.48
N PRO A 141 13.80 6.82 -9.27
CA PRO A 141 14.72 7.63 -8.47
C PRO A 141 16.11 7.67 -9.10
N LYS A 142 16.36 8.74 -9.88
CA LYS A 142 17.70 9.09 -10.38
C LYS A 142 18.52 9.69 -9.26
N LEU A 143 19.77 9.26 -9.13
CA LEU A 143 20.71 9.82 -8.14
C LEU A 143 21.15 11.22 -8.56
N GLY A 144 21.35 12.10 -7.57
CA GLY A 144 21.72 13.49 -7.79
C GLY A 144 20.53 14.44 -7.65
N GLU A 145 20.55 15.53 -8.40
CA GLU A 145 19.53 16.57 -8.34
C GLU A 145 18.22 16.10 -8.96
N VAL A 146 17.13 16.47 -8.30
CA VAL A 146 15.76 16.05 -8.59
C VAL A 146 14.83 17.23 -8.31
N PRO A 147 13.74 17.40 -9.05
CA PRO A 147 12.80 18.49 -8.78
C PRO A 147 12.25 18.40 -7.37
N GLY A 148 12.37 19.52 -6.65
CA GLY A 148 11.89 19.65 -5.27
C GLY A 148 11.24 21.00 -5.02
N PHE A 149 10.23 21.01 -4.16
CA PHE A 149 9.56 22.21 -3.68
C PHE A 149 9.01 22.02 -2.28
N CYS A 150 8.79 23.09 -1.54
CA CYS A 150 8.02 23.08 -0.30
C CYS A 150 6.59 23.53 -0.56
N LEU A 151 5.63 22.81 0.01
CA LEU A 151 4.27 23.29 0.25
C LEU A 151 4.29 24.22 1.46
N LEU A 152 3.72 25.42 1.31
CA LEU A 152 3.57 26.40 2.38
C LEU A 152 2.13 26.40 2.89
N GLY A 153 1.92 25.89 4.11
CA GLY A 153 0.62 25.88 4.79
C GLY A 153 0.22 27.26 5.34
N ARG A 154 -1.06 27.41 5.69
CA ARG A 154 -1.64 28.68 6.19
C ARG A 154 -0.99 29.16 7.51
N GLU A 155 -0.51 28.24 8.34
CA GLU A 155 0.16 28.51 9.62
C GLU A 155 1.70 28.52 9.51
N GLY A 156 2.25 28.62 8.29
CA GLY A 156 3.70 28.64 8.08
C GLY A 156 4.37 27.26 8.13
N SER A 157 3.60 26.18 8.24
CA SER A 157 4.12 24.81 8.06
C SER A 157 4.72 24.64 6.66
N ARG A 158 5.88 23.98 6.59
CA ARG A 158 6.60 23.72 5.34
C ARG A 158 6.76 22.23 5.14
N ILE A 159 6.11 21.67 4.12
CA ILE A 159 6.23 20.25 3.80
C ILE A 159 7.07 20.12 2.53
N PRO A 160 8.30 19.60 2.60
CA PRO A 160 9.11 19.34 1.41
C PRO A 160 8.49 18.24 0.55
N VAL A 161 8.56 18.41 -0.75
CA VAL A 161 8.10 17.50 -1.78
C VAL A 161 9.22 17.28 -2.79
N ILE A 162 9.40 16.03 -3.20
CA ILE A 162 10.31 15.61 -4.27
C ILE A 162 9.51 14.84 -5.31
N ALA A 163 9.68 15.21 -6.59
CA ALA A 163 8.90 14.65 -7.69
C ALA A 163 9.71 14.56 -8.99
N ASP A 164 9.51 13.50 -9.78
CA ASP A 164 10.03 13.43 -11.16
C ASP A 164 9.02 13.93 -12.21
N ASP A 165 7.73 13.92 -11.90
CA ASP A 165 6.66 14.52 -12.70
C ASP A 165 5.90 15.58 -11.90
N LEU A 166 6.25 16.85 -12.12
CA LEU A 166 5.65 17.97 -11.39
C LEU A 166 4.16 18.15 -11.69
N GLU A 167 3.68 17.77 -12.88
CA GLU A 167 2.28 17.96 -13.26
C GLU A 167 1.39 16.93 -12.54
N ILE A 168 1.76 15.65 -12.63
CA ILE A 168 1.05 14.57 -11.95
C ILE A 168 1.10 14.77 -10.43
N THR A 169 2.28 15.07 -9.86
CA THR A 169 2.38 15.30 -8.42
C THR A 169 1.54 16.50 -7.99
N SER A 170 1.52 17.58 -8.77
CA SER A 170 0.66 18.74 -8.47
C SER A 170 -0.82 18.33 -8.46
N MET A 171 -1.27 17.57 -9.45
CA MET A 171 -2.65 17.08 -9.51
C MET A 171 -3.01 16.21 -8.29
N LYS A 172 -2.12 15.31 -7.86
CA LYS A 172 -2.33 14.52 -6.63
C LYS A 172 -2.47 15.41 -5.40
N LEU A 173 -1.59 16.39 -5.24
CA LEU A 173 -1.60 17.30 -4.09
C LEU A 173 -2.87 18.17 -4.07
N ASP A 174 -3.32 18.63 -5.23
CA ASP A 174 -4.55 19.42 -5.35
C ASP A 174 -5.79 18.57 -4.98
N LEU A 175 -5.83 17.30 -5.39
CA LEU A 175 -6.87 16.34 -5.00
C LEU A 175 -6.85 16.02 -3.50
N MET A 176 -5.68 16.08 -2.85
CA MET A 176 -5.54 15.96 -1.40
C MET A 176 -5.96 17.24 -0.65
N GLY A 177 -6.34 18.31 -1.35
CA GLY A 177 -6.76 19.58 -0.76
C GLY A 177 -5.62 20.53 -0.41
N PHE A 178 -4.40 20.30 -0.92
CA PHE A 178 -3.28 21.22 -0.69
C PHE A 178 -3.37 22.47 -1.58
N GLU A 179 -4.04 23.51 -1.12
CA GLU A 179 -4.05 24.85 -1.75
C GLU A 179 -2.77 25.68 -1.44
N ALA A 180 -1.65 25.01 -1.22
CA ALA A 180 -0.45 25.63 -0.70
C ALA A 180 0.39 26.31 -1.79
N LYS A 181 0.96 27.48 -1.47
CA LYS A 181 1.98 28.09 -2.32
C LYS A 181 3.18 27.13 -2.43
N ARG A 182 3.67 26.92 -3.65
CA ARG A 182 4.79 26.01 -3.94
C ARG A 182 6.08 26.82 -4.10
N GLN A 183 7.05 26.61 -3.23
CA GLN A 183 8.35 27.25 -3.32
C GLN A 183 9.42 26.23 -3.71
N ARG A 184 10.08 26.41 -4.86
CA ARG A 184 11.16 25.51 -5.29
C ARG A 184 12.31 25.50 -4.27
N ILE A 185 12.85 24.31 -4.03
CA ILE A 185 14.04 24.09 -3.21
C ILE A 185 14.98 23.13 -3.93
N PRO A 186 16.32 23.26 -3.77
CA PRO A 186 17.23 22.22 -4.20
C PRO A 186 16.94 20.91 -3.45
N ALA A 187 16.72 19.84 -4.20
CA ALA A 187 16.50 18.50 -3.66
C ALA A 187 17.45 17.50 -4.32
N TYR A 188 17.93 16.54 -3.54
CA TYR A 188 18.88 15.53 -4.00
C TYR A 188 18.53 14.15 -3.48
N ILE A 189 18.73 13.12 -4.31
CA ILE A 189 18.75 11.71 -3.89
C ILE A 189 20.20 11.22 -3.87
N VAL A 190 20.62 10.66 -2.75
CA VAL A 190 21.88 9.92 -2.58
C VAL A 190 21.54 8.46 -2.24
N GLN A 191 22.41 7.51 -2.59
CA GLN A 191 22.24 6.11 -2.25
C GLN A 191 23.31 5.66 -1.24
N THR A 192 22.89 4.76 -0.36
CA THR A 192 23.73 3.93 0.51
C THR A 192 23.28 2.47 0.33
N ASP A 193 24.20 1.53 0.44
CA ASP A 193 23.87 0.10 0.45
C ASP A 193 23.78 -0.45 1.90
N VAL A 194 23.99 0.42 2.89
CA VAL A 194 23.91 0.13 4.33
C VAL A 194 22.58 0.63 4.89
N GLU A 195 21.93 -0.19 5.71
CA GLU A 195 20.71 0.23 6.42
C GLU A 195 21.03 1.21 7.55
N PRO A 196 20.20 2.25 7.74
CA PRO A 196 20.43 3.21 8.80
C PRO A 196 20.15 2.59 10.18
N ARG A 197 20.91 3.03 11.18
CA ARG A 197 20.69 2.67 12.58
C ARG A 197 21.04 3.87 13.47
N PRO A 198 20.24 4.19 14.51
CA PRO A 198 20.60 5.21 15.49
C PRO A 198 21.95 4.93 16.14
N SER A 199 22.70 5.99 16.44
CA SER A 199 23.91 5.89 17.25
C SER A 199 23.55 5.80 18.73
N GLN A 200 24.23 4.92 19.47
CA GLN A 200 24.13 4.85 20.94
C GLN A 200 25.10 5.83 21.64
N GLU A 201 25.79 6.71 20.90
CA GLU A 201 26.71 7.68 21.49
C GLU A 201 26.13 9.10 21.46
N ASN A 202 25.80 9.60 20.26
CA ASN A 202 25.27 10.95 20.07
C ASN A 202 24.05 10.90 19.14
N TRP A 203 22.86 11.08 19.73
CA TRP A 203 21.59 11.04 18.99
C TRP A 203 20.52 11.91 19.66
N PRO A 204 19.61 12.53 18.87
CA PRO A 204 19.61 12.59 17.41
C PRO A 204 20.50 13.71 16.83
N PRO A 205 20.91 13.61 15.55
CA PRO A 205 21.67 14.67 14.91
C PRO A 205 20.82 15.94 14.73
N LYS A 206 21.39 17.10 15.09
CA LYS A 206 20.73 18.41 15.05
C LYS A 206 21.36 19.36 14.04
N THR A 207 22.62 19.14 13.71
CA THR A 207 23.39 19.94 12.75
C THR A 207 23.89 19.09 11.58
N VAL A 208 24.35 19.76 10.52
CA VAL A 208 25.06 19.12 9.41
C VAL A 208 26.30 18.36 9.90
N ALA A 209 27.02 18.90 10.89
CA ALA A 209 28.18 18.24 11.49
C ALA A 209 27.81 16.89 12.14
N ASP A 210 26.76 16.87 12.98
CA ASP A 210 26.30 15.67 13.67
C ASP A 210 25.89 14.60 12.67
N PHE A 211 25.10 15.00 11.66
CA PHE A 211 24.59 14.11 10.64
C PHE A 211 25.72 13.50 9.81
N LEU A 212 26.66 14.31 9.32
CA LEU A 212 27.79 13.81 8.53
C LEU A 212 28.72 12.94 9.38
N SER A 213 28.89 13.24 10.67
CA SER A 213 29.66 12.40 11.59
C SER A 213 29.06 11.00 11.69
N TRP A 214 27.75 10.93 11.98
CA TRP A 214 27.01 9.67 12.05
C TRP A 214 26.99 8.93 10.69
N GLN A 215 26.68 9.63 9.60
CA GLN A 215 26.63 9.02 8.28
C GLN A 215 28.00 8.47 7.85
N ARG A 216 29.13 9.08 8.27
CA ARG A 216 30.48 8.55 8.02
C ARG A 216 30.76 7.25 8.78
N GLN A 217 30.16 7.06 9.96
CA GLN A 217 30.27 5.81 10.71
C GLN A 217 29.50 4.67 10.01
N LEU A 218 28.37 4.99 9.36
CA LEU A 218 27.59 4.03 8.58
C LEU A 218 28.17 3.76 7.18
N ASP A 219 28.41 4.82 6.40
CA ASP A 219 28.95 4.76 5.04
C ASP A 219 29.70 6.07 4.71
N LYS A 220 31.04 5.99 4.70
CA LYS A 220 31.94 7.10 4.36
C LYS A 220 31.70 7.67 2.95
N SER A 221 31.37 6.82 1.99
CA SER A 221 31.13 7.22 0.59
C SER A 221 29.83 8.00 0.47
N CYS A 222 28.77 7.50 1.11
CA CYS A 222 27.49 8.20 1.18
C CYS A 222 27.65 9.57 1.84
N ALA A 223 28.33 9.65 3.00
CA ALA A 223 28.53 10.91 3.71
C ALA A 223 29.27 11.95 2.85
N LYS A 224 30.32 11.55 2.10
CA LYS A 224 31.04 12.44 1.19
C LYS A 224 30.14 12.98 0.07
N LYS A 225 29.28 12.12 -0.49
CA LYS A 225 28.30 12.53 -1.52
C LYS A 225 27.26 13.50 -0.93
N VAL A 226 26.76 13.24 0.27
CA VAL A 226 25.83 14.13 0.98
C VAL A 226 26.49 15.50 1.20
N GLU A 227 27.70 15.55 1.75
CA GLU A 227 28.44 16.78 1.97
C GLU A 227 28.62 17.60 0.69
N GLN A 228 28.96 16.93 -0.42
CA GLN A 228 29.02 17.56 -1.74
C GLN A 228 27.68 18.20 -2.13
N ARG A 229 26.56 17.48 -1.98
CA ARG A 229 25.22 18.00 -2.31
C ARG A 229 24.80 19.17 -1.42
N ILE A 230 25.16 19.15 -0.13
CA ILE A 230 24.92 20.30 0.77
C ILE A 230 25.70 21.52 0.27
N SER A 231 26.97 21.36 -0.08
CA SER A 231 27.77 22.48 -0.61
C SER A 231 27.27 23.00 -1.96
N GLU A 232 26.73 22.15 -2.82
CA GLU A 232 26.11 22.57 -4.08
C GLU A 232 24.82 23.36 -3.81
N ALA A 233 23.98 22.86 -2.89
CA ALA A 233 22.73 23.50 -2.51
C ALA A 233 22.92 24.87 -1.86
N SER A 234 23.89 25.01 -0.96
CA SER A 234 24.15 26.28 -0.25
C SER A 234 24.60 27.42 -1.17
N ARG A 235 25.08 27.09 -2.38
CA ARG A 235 25.44 28.08 -3.41
C ARG A 235 24.22 28.51 -4.24
N LYS A 236 23.18 27.67 -4.30
CA LYS A 236 21.95 27.92 -5.07
C LYS A 236 20.91 28.70 -4.28
N THR A 237 20.87 28.53 -2.96
CA THR A 237 19.85 29.15 -2.10
C THR A 237 20.41 29.49 -0.72
N GLY A 238 19.89 30.58 -0.14
CA GLY A 238 20.15 30.96 1.25
C GLY A 238 19.06 30.51 2.23
N LYS A 239 18.04 29.78 1.78
CA LYS A 239 16.92 29.33 2.61
C LYS A 239 17.10 27.89 3.07
N ASP A 240 16.78 26.92 2.22
CA ASP A 240 16.80 25.52 2.60
C ASP A 240 16.99 24.57 1.42
N ALA A 241 17.40 23.34 1.71
CA ALA A 241 17.55 22.27 0.74
C ALA A 241 17.19 20.91 1.35
N LEU A 242 16.79 19.96 0.51
CA LEU A 242 16.42 18.61 0.89
C LEU A 242 17.44 17.59 0.38
N ILE A 243 17.82 16.65 1.23
CA ILE A 243 18.60 15.48 0.83
C ILE A 243 17.86 14.24 1.31
N ILE A 244 17.48 13.39 0.37
CA ILE A 244 16.94 12.06 0.63
C ILE A 244 18.03 11.03 0.37
N ILE A 245 18.16 10.09 1.28
CA ILE A 245 19.07 8.96 1.21
C ILE A 245 18.23 7.69 1.03
N LYS A 246 18.46 7.03 -0.09
CA LYS A 246 17.88 5.73 -0.41
C LYS A 246 18.79 4.64 0.16
N SER A 247 18.32 3.93 1.18
CA SER A 247 18.90 2.66 1.64
C SER A 247 18.17 1.48 1.00
N PRO A 248 18.58 0.22 1.24
CA PRO A 248 17.92 -0.96 0.68
C PRO A 248 16.42 -1.03 1.00
N ARG A 249 16.01 -0.86 2.26
CA ARG A 249 14.59 -0.90 2.66
C ARG A 249 13.99 0.47 2.99
N LEU A 250 14.80 1.43 3.42
CA LEU A 250 14.31 2.70 3.98
C LEU A 250 14.70 3.90 3.12
N ARG A 251 13.95 4.99 3.30
CA ARG A 251 14.26 6.30 2.73
C ARG A 251 14.18 7.35 3.81
N TYR A 252 15.35 7.80 4.25
CA TYR A 252 15.51 8.81 5.29
C TYR A 252 16.20 10.02 4.69
N GLY A 253 16.09 11.17 5.33
CA GLY A 253 16.71 12.37 4.79
C GLY A 253 16.87 13.47 5.80
N ILE A 254 17.38 14.59 5.32
CA ILE A 254 17.50 15.83 6.09
C ILE A 254 17.06 17.00 5.22
N GLN A 255 16.36 17.94 5.84
CA GLN A 255 16.18 19.29 5.32
C GLN A 255 17.17 20.19 6.04
N ILE A 256 18.03 20.87 5.29
CA ILE A 256 19.04 21.78 5.81
C ILE A 256 18.48 23.20 5.75
N HIS A 257 18.58 23.94 6.86
CA HIS A 257 18.13 25.33 6.96
C HIS A 257 19.34 26.28 6.93
N PHE A 258 19.63 26.86 5.77
CA PHE A 258 20.79 27.74 5.56
C PHE A 258 20.65 29.13 6.21
N ASP A 259 19.45 29.45 6.69
CA ASP A 259 19.13 30.65 7.48
C ASP A 259 19.26 30.41 9.00
N ARG A 260 19.49 29.17 9.46
CA ARG A 260 19.60 28.80 10.87
C ARG A 260 20.92 28.10 11.16
N SER A 261 21.60 28.52 12.22
CA SER A 261 22.92 28.00 12.58
C SER A 261 23.06 27.87 14.08
N ALA A 262 23.69 26.77 14.51
CA ALA A 262 24.03 26.54 15.92
C ALA A 262 25.14 27.47 16.44
N LEU A 263 25.91 28.11 15.54
CA LEU A 263 26.90 29.13 15.91
C LEU A 263 26.22 30.49 16.19
N PRO A 264 26.65 31.23 17.23
CA PRO A 264 26.23 32.61 17.47
C PRO A 264 26.50 33.52 16.26
N THR A 265 25.65 34.52 16.04
CA THR A 265 25.69 35.44 14.87
C THR A 265 27.06 36.06 14.64
N GLU A 266 27.74 36.48 15.71
CA GLU A 266 29.08 37.08 15.67
C GLU A 266 30.15 36.11 15.14
N LYS A 267 30.08 34.84 15.55
CA LYS A 267 30.99 33.80 15.03
C LYS A 267 30.62 33.43 13.60
N LEU A 268 29.32 33.32 13.29
CA LEU A 268 28.84 32.97 11.95
C LEU A 268 29.28 33.99 10.87
N ALA A 269 29.37 35.28 11.23
CA ALA A 269 29.86 36.33 10.34
C ALA A 269 31.31 36.13 9.90
N ASN A 270 32.14 35.54 10.77
CA ASN A 270 33.57 35.36 10.58
C ASN A 270 33.94 33.99 9.98
N VAL A 271 33.03 33.01 10.04
CA VAL A 271 33.28 31.66 9.56
C VAL A 271 32.93 31.53 8.07
N ARG A 272 33.84 30.95 7.28
CA ARG A 272 33.70 30.70 5.84
C ARG A 272 33.85 29.20 5.53
N GLY A 273 33.39 28.79 4.35
CA GLY A 273 33.63 27.44 3.83
C GLY A 273 32.95 26.32 4.65
N THR A 274 33.68 25.23 4.87
CA THR A 274 33.19 24.00 5.51
C THR A 274 32.71 24.20 6.94
N GLN A 275 33.41 25.03 7.72
CA GLN A 275 33.03 25.28 9.11
C GLN A 275 31.65 25.97 9.22
N ARG A 276 31.27 26.79 8.23
CA ARG A 276 29.93 27.38 8.14
C ARG A 276 28.89 26.37 7.69
N LEU A 277 29.23 25.52 6.71
CA LEU A 277 28.34 24.45 6.25
C LEU A 277 27.94 23.51 7.40
N TYR A 278 28.90 23.21 8.28
CA TYR A 278 28.75 22.24 9.35
C TYR A 278 27.91 22.80 10.51
N SER A 279 27.75 24.11 10.62
CA SER A 279 26.97 24.75 11.68
C SER A 279 25.48 24.84 11.38
N TYR A 280 25.05 24.60 10.15
CA TYR A 280 23.64 24.70 9.76
C TYR A 280 22.78 23.68 10.50
N GLU A 281 21.62 24.13 10.95
CA GLU A 281 20.62 23.27 11.59
C GLU A 281 19.93 22.38 10.55
N ILE A 282 19.50 21.21 10.99
CA ILE A 282 18.76 20.26 10.16
C ILE A 282 17.43 19.88 10.79
N THR A 283 16.44 19.65 9.94
CA THR A 283 15.27 18.82 10.27
C THR A 283 15.50 17.44 9.69
N ARG A 284 15.36 16.41 10.52
CA ARG A 284 15.37 15.01 10.08
C ARG A 284 14.07 14.71 9.33
N ILE A 285 14.14 13.97 8.24
CA ILE A 285 13.03 13.75 7.31
C ILE A 285 12.75 12.26 7.11
N HIS A 286 11.48 11.90 7.11
CA HIS A 286 10.94 10.61 6.66
C HIS A 286 10.20 10.82 5.33
N ALA A 287 10.44 9.94 4.35
CA ALA A 287 9.81 10.02 3.03
C ALA A 287 8.48 9.27 3.00
N MET A 288 7.38 10.02 2.97
CA MET A 288 6.03 9.51 2.67
C MET A 288 5.91 9.25 1.17
N ARG A 289 5.93 7.98 0.80
CA ARG A 289 5.91 7.53 -0.59
C ARG A 289 4.52 7.66 -1.21
N LEU A 290 4.43 8.41 -2.31
CA LEU A 290 3.22 8.65 -3.11
C LEU A 290 3.38 8.19 -4.58
N ASP A 291 4.55 7.70 -4.94
CA ASP A 291 4.80 7.16 -6.28
C ASP A 291 4.05 5.85 -6.54
N ALA A 292 3.70 5.64 -7.81
CA ALA A 292 2.84 4.55 -8.24
C ALA A 292 3.45 3.17 -7.98
N ALA A 293 4.78 3.06 -8.10
CA ALA A 293 5.50 1.82 -7.82
C ALA A 293 5.30 1.38 -6.36
N TYR A 294 5.40 2.30 -5.40
CA TYR A 294 5.14 1.99 -3.99
C TYR A 294 3.67 1.64 -3.74
N LEU A 295 2.73 2.43 -4.28
CA LEU A 295 1.29 2.23 -4.07
C LEU A 295 0.83 0.85 -4.54
N ALA A 296 1.35 0.37 -5.66
CA ALA A 296 1.05 -0.98 -6.16
C ALA A 296 1.80 -2.07 -5.37
N GLN A 297 3.14 -1.94 -5.22
CA GLN A 297 3.98 -3.01 -4.67
C GLN A 297 3.74 -3.29 -3.19
N ARG A 298 3.40 -2.26 -2.39
CA ARG A 298 3.21 -2.40 -0.92
C ARG A 298 2.20 -3.47 -0.55
N ASN A 299 1.17 -3.66 -1.37
CA ASN A 299 0.05 -4.56 -1.07
C ASN A 299 0.27 -5.99 -1.61
N ILE A 300 1.29 -6.20 -2.45
CA ILE A 300 1.65 -7.50 -3.02
C ILE A 300 3.18 -7.70 -2.97
N PRO A 301 3.80 -7.67 -1.78
CA PRO A 301 5.26 -7.80 -1.66
C PRO A 301 5.72 -9.14 -2.26
N GLY A 302 6.79 -9.09 -3.08
CA GLY A 302 7.34 -10.28 -3.74
C GLY A 302 6.65 -10.68 -5.05
N MET A 303 5.53 -10.05 -5.41
CA MET A 303 4.86 -10.26 -6.70
C MET A 303 5.20 -9.12 -7.67
N GLN A 304 5.29 -9.45 -8.96
CA GLN A 304 5.31 -8.48 -10.05
C GLN A 304 3.95 -7.77 -10.14
N THR A 305 3.98 -6.44 -10.25
CA THR A 305 2.82 -5.59 -10.50
C THR A 305 2.47 -5.59 -11.99
N LEU A 306 1.38 -4.89 -12.35
CA LEU A 306 0.98 -4.66 -13.74
C LEU A 306 1.64 -3.42 -14.38
N ALA A 307 2.63 -2.83 -13.71
CA ALA A 307 3.37 -1.68 -14.24
C ALA A 307 4.08 -2.04 -15.56
N GLY A 308 4.05 -1.12 -16.52
CA GLY A 308 4.64 -1.30 -17.85
C GLY A 308 3.79 -2.12 -18.82
N LYS A 309 2.71 -2.77 -18.37
CA LYS A 309 1.83 -3.57 -19.23
C LYS A 309 0.81 -2.71 -19.99
N LYS A 310 0.51 -3.10 -21.22
CA LYS A 310 -0.57 -2.55 -22.05
C LYS A 310 -1.75 -3.51 -22.01
N ILE A 311 -2.81 -3.14 -21.31
CA ILE A 311 -3.97 -4.00 -21.07
C ILE A 311 -5.20 -3.35 -21.70
N ALA A 312 -5.94 -4.11 -22.51
CA ALA A 312 -7.25 -3.69 -23.03
C ALA A 312 -8.37 -4.40 -22.29
N VAL A 313 -9.36 -3.65 -21.82
CA VAL A 313 -10.58 -4.16 -21.20
C VAL A 313 -11.77 -3.83 -22.10
N ILE A 314 -12.42 -4.87 -22.61
CA ILE A 314 -13.64 -4.81 -23.40
C ILE A 314 -14.83 -5.01 -22.47
N GLY A 315 -15.71 -4.02 -22.42
CA GLY A 315 -16.81 -3.95 -21.46
C GLY A 315 -16.38 -3.25 -20.18
N CYS A 316 -16.88 -2.04 -19.97
CA CYS A 316 -16.74 -1.24 -18.76
C CYS A 316 -18.00 -1.30 -17.89
N GLY A 317 -18.81 -2.34 -18.06
CA GLY A 317 -20.03 -2.61 -17.30
C GLY A 317 -19.77 -3.08 -15.86
N THR A 318 -20.72 -3.83 -15.30
CA THR A 318 -20.70 -4.20 -13.87
C THR A 318 -19.44 -4.99 -13.46
N ILE A 319 -18.97 -5.96 -14.25
CA ILE A 319 -17.71 -6.68 -13.98
C ILE A 319 -16.52 -5.78 -14.30
N GLY A 320 -16.49 -5.25 -15.52
CA GLY A 320 -15.39 -4.46 -16.05
C GLY A 320 -15.03 -3.27 -15.17
N GLY A 321 -16.02 -2.51 -14.69
CA GLY A 321 -15.79 -1.34 -13.84
C GLY A 321 -15.03 -1.67 -12.55
N TYR A 322 -15.44 -2.72 -11.81
CA TYR A 322 -14.70 -3.16 -10.61
C TYR A 322 -13.35 -3.80 -10.94
N LEU A 323 -13.26 -4.53 -12.06
CA LEU A 323 -12.02 -5.16 -12.50
C LEU A 323 -10.96 -4.12 -12.87
N ILE A 324 -11.33 -3.09 -13.64
CA ILE A 324 -10.46 -1.96 -14.02
C ILE A 324 -9.86 -1.29 -12.77
N ASP A 325 -10.68 -1.08 -11.74
CA ASP A 325 -10.27 -0.55 -10.45
C ASP A 325 -9.21 -1.43 -9.75
N ALA A 326 -9.44 -2.74 -9.74
CA ALA A 326 -8.51 -3.71 -9.16
C ALA A 326 -7.18 -3.76 -9.94
N LEU A 327 -7.24 -3.73 -11.27
CA LEU A 327 -6.06 -3.71 -12.15
C LEU A 327 -5.24 -2.43 -11.95
N ALA A 328 -5.90 -1.27 -11.85
CA ALA A 328 -5.23 0.00 -11.58
C ALA A 328 -4.51 0.00 -10.22
N LYS A 329 -5.16 -0.53 -9.17
CA LYS A 329 -4.55 -0.71 -7.83
C LYS A 329 -3.37 -1.69 -7.87
N ALA A 330 -3.41 -2.69 -8.75
CA ALA A 330 -2.30 -3.60 -9.03
C ALA A 330 -1.19 -3.01 -9.94
N GLY A 331 -1.29 -1.74 -10.33
CA GLY A 331 -0.27 -1.01 -11.09
C GLY A 331 -0.51 -0.89 -12.60
N ALA A 332 -1.66 -1.33 -13.12
CA ALA A 332 -1.96 -1.19 -14.54
C ALA A 332 -2.04 0.29 -14.95
N GLY A 333 -1.54 0.62 -16.14
CA GLY A 333 -1.44 2.01 -16.61
C GLY A 333 -0.29 2.82 -15.97
N THR A 334 0.54 2.22 -15.12
CA THR A 334 1.72 2.87 -14.52
C THR A 334 3.01 2.35 -15.16
N GLY A 335 4.17 2.96 -14.86
CA GLY A 335 5.47 2.47 -15.34
C GLY A 335 5.62 2.46 -16.87
N GLY A 336 4.92 3.35 -17.58
CA GLY A 336 4.88 3.38 -19.05
C GLY A 336 3.86 2.41 -19.68
N GLY A 337 3.08 1.71 -18.86
CA GLY A 337 1.94 0.90 -19.29
C GLY A 337 0.73 1.75 -19.69
N LEU A 338 -0.33 1.10 -20.18
CA LEU A 338 -1.55 1.75 -20.63
C LEU A 338 -2.77 0.87 -20.37
N LEU A 339 -3.82 1.43 -19.76
CA LEU A 339 -5.15 0.83 -19.73
C LEU A 339 -6.00 1.37 -20.89
N THR A 340 -6.43 0.50 -21.80
CA THR A 340 -7.39 0.84 -22.86
C THR A 340 -8.76 0.32 -22.46
N LEU A 341 -9.72 1.22 -22.27
CA LEU A 341 -11.08 0.92 -21.84
C LEU A 341 -12.01 1.02 -23.04
N VAL A 342 -12.74 -0.05 -23.38
CA VAL A 342 -13.62 -0.07 -24.56
C VAL A 342 -15.04 -0.39 -24.12
N ASP A 343 -15.96 0.54 -24.39
CA ASP A 343 -17.39 0.36 -24.16
C ASP A 343 -18.15 1.41 -24.97
N TYR A 344 -19.13 1.00 -25.75
CA TYR A 344 -19.96 1.92 -26.53
C TYR A 344 -21.17 2.43 -25.75
N ASP A 345 -21.51 1.82 -24.62
CA ASP A 345 -22.75 2.06 -23.92
C ASP A 345 -22.65 3.25 -22.95
N THR A 346 -23.82 3.85 -22.70
CA THR A 346 -24.00 4.96 -21.76
C THR A 346 -24.47 4.44 -20.41
N LEU A 347 -23.98 5.00 -19.31
CA LEU A 347 -24.43 4.63 -17.98
C LEU A 347 -25.88 5.08 -17.76
N GLY A 348 -26.79 4.13 -17.56
CA GLY A 348 -28.19 4.38 -17.20
C GLY A 348 -28.47 4.18 -15.70
N SER A 349 -29.61 4.67 -15.22
CA SER A 349 -30.02 4.55 -13.81
C SER A 349 -30.17 3.09 -13.37
N GLN A 350 -30.63 2.22 -14.27
CA GLN A 350 -30.76 0.78 -14.07
C GLN A 350 -29.42 0.06 -13.81
N ASN A 351 -28.29 0.72 -14.10
CA ASN A 351 -26.96 0.18 -13.82
C ASN A 351 -26.47 0.53 -12.41
N LEU A 352 -26.92 1.64 -11.82
CA LEU A 352 -26.34 2.21 -10.59
C LEU A 352 -26.33 1.24 -9.40
N GLY A 353 -27.31 0.33 -9.30
CA GLY A 353 -27.40 -0.64 -8.20
C GLY A 353 -26.28 -1.70 -8.20
N ARG A 354 -25.53 -1.86 -9.29
CA ARG A 354 -24.46 -2.86 -9.42
C ARG A 354 -23.22 -2.37 -10.16
N HIS A 355 -23.19 -1.14 -10.61
CA HIS A 355 -22.08 -0.59 -11.36
C HIS A 355 -21.08 0.11 -10.43
N ARG A 356 -19.79 0.08 -10.79
CA ARG A 356 -18.73 0.77 -10.05
C ARG A 356 -18.87 2.30 -10.10
N LEU A 357 -19.30 2.82 -11.24
CA LEU A 357 -19.63 4.23 -11.42
C LEU A 357 -20.90 4.61 -10.64
N GLY A 358 -20.87 5.80 -10.05
CA GLY A 358 -21.99 6.37 -9.29
C GLY A 358 -22.80 7.42 -10.06
N MET A 359 -23.68 8.12 -9.33
CA MET A 359 -24.59 9.13 -9.87
C MET A 359 -23.89 10.20 -10.70
N GLN A 360 -22.67 10.58 -10.34
CA GLN A 360 -21.87 11.60 -11.03
C GLN A 360 -21.54 11.25 -12.50
N ALA A 361 -21.65 9.98 -12.88
CA ALA A 361 -21.37 9.47 -14.21
C ALA A 361 -22.64 9.13 -15.00
N LEU A 362 -23.82 9.40 -14.45
CA LEU A 362 -25.09 9.08 -15.11
C LEU A 362 -25.18 9.81 -16.46
N PHE A 363 -25.60 9.09 -17.49
CA PHE A 363 -25.67 9.55 -18.89
C PHE A 363 -24.33 9.83 -19.57
N MET A 364 -23.21 9.43 -18.98
CA MET A 364 -21.90 9.43 -19.65
C MET A 364 -21.60 8.06 -20.26
N ASN A 365 -20.80 8.03 -21.33
CA ASN A 365 -20.25 6.77 -21.82
C ASN A 365 -19.44 6.08 -20.70
N LYS A 366 -19.63 4.76 -20.54
CA LYS A 366 -19.04 3.98 -19.44
C LYS A 366 -17.51 3.96 -19.48
N ALA A 367 -16.90 3.79 -20.65
CA ALA A 367 -15.44 3.77 -20.78
C ALA A 367 -14.82 5.13 -20.43
N GLU A 368 -15.43 6.21 -20.92
CA GLU A 368 -14.97 7.57 -20.61
C GLU A 368 -15.15 7.93 -19.13
N ALA A 369 -16.30 7.60 -18.56
CA ALA A 369 -16.55 7.84 -17.14
C ALA A 369 -15.59 7.04 -16.23
N MET A 370 -15.26 5.79 -16.59
CA MET A 370 -14.23 5.02 -15.88
C MET A 370 -12.85 5.67 -16.01
N ARG A 371 -12.46 6.17 -17.18
CA ARG A 371 -11.18 6.88 -17.38
C ARG A 371 -11.08 8.12 -16.50
N ILE A 372 -12.15 8.91 -16.43
CA ILE A 372 -12.23 10.11 -15.57
C ILE A 372 -12.12 9.71 -14.09
N THR A 373 -12.85 8.67 -13.69
CA THR A 373 -12.83 8.14 -12.31
C THR A 373 -11.42 7.72 -11.91
N LEU A 374 -10.73 6.93 -12.75
CA LEU A 374 -9.34 6.52 -12.49
C LEU A 374 -8.38 7.71 -12.35
N ARG A 375 -8.57 8.76 -13.15
CA ARG A 375 -7.72 9.96 -13.09
C ARG A 375 -7.84 10.69 -11.75
N VAL A 376 -9.02 10.68 -11.14
CA VAL A 376 -9.25 11.26 -9.81
C VAL A 376 -8.68 10.36 -8.72
N GLU A 377 -8.86 9.05 -8.84
CA GLU A 377 -8.44 8.10 -7.80
C GLU A 377 -6.94 7.86 -7.76
N ASN A 378 -6.30 7.82 -8.93
CA ASN A 378 -4.86 7.70 -9.05
C ASN A 378 -4.36 8.41 -10.33
N PRO A 379 -3.96 9.69 -10.24
CA PRO A 379 -3.45 10.45 -11.38
C PRO A 379 -2.23 9.84 -12.09
N SER A 380 -1.53 8.88 -11.49
CA SER A 380 -0.42 8.18 -12.13
C SER A 380 -0.85 7.09 -13.11
N VAL A 381 -2.14 6.72 -13.13
CA VAL A 381 -2.68 5.71 -14.04
C VAL A 381 -2.93 6.34 -15.41
N SER A 382 -2.18 5.89 -16.41
CA SER A 382 -2.44 6.19 -17.81
C SER A 382 -3.57 5.31 -18.33
N ALA A 383 -4.71 5.94 -18.61
CA ALA A 383 -5.87 5.29 -19.19
C ALA A 383 -6.38 6.07 -20.41
N ARG A 384 -6.83 5.35 -21.42
CA ARG A 384 -7.58 5.87 -22.57
C ARG A 384 -8.91 5.14 -22.71
N SER A 385 -9.94 5.86 -23.13
CA SER A 385 -11.27 5.35 -23.42
C SER A 385 -11.45 5.24 -24.94
N LEU A 386 -12.22 4.25 -25.39
CA LEU A 386 -12.69 4.07 -26.74
C LEU A 386 -14.20 3.83 -26.69
N GLU A 387 -14.95 4.85 -27.08
CA GLU A 387 -16.42 4.92 -26.97
C GLU A 387 -17.10 4.28 -28.18
N VAL A 388 -16.65 3.07 -28.54
CA VAL A 388 -17.04 2.37 -29.78
C VAL A 388 -17.28 0.89 -29.51
N ASP A 389 -17.96 0.23 -30.45
CA ASP A 389 -18.09 -1.21 -30.44
C ASP A 389 -16.69 -1.85 -30.50
N ALA A 390 -16.48 -2.94 -29.76
CA ALA A 390 -15.20 -3.64 -29.71
C ALA A 390 -14.70 -4.09 -31.10
N ARG A 391 -15.63 -4.30 -32.04
CA ARG A 391 -15.33 -4.70 -33.43
C ARG A 391 -14.68 -3.58 -34.24
N ASP A 392 -14.94 -2.33 -33.87
CA ASP A 392 -14.42 -1.12 -34.52
C ASP A 392 -13.26 -0.49 -33.72
N ALA A 393 -12.92 -1.06 -32.56
CA ALA A 393 -11.93 -0.52 -31.64
C ALA A 393 -10.49 -0.70 -32.16
N HIS A 394 -9.76 0.42 -32.21
CA HIS A 394 -8.34 0.42 -32.55
C HIS A 394 -7.49 0.28 -31.29
N LEU A 395 -7.22 -0.98 -30.90
CA LEU A 395 -6.54 -1.31 -29.65
C LEU A 395 -5.03 -0.99 -29.66
N GLY A 396 -4.39 -0.98 -30.84
CA GLY A 396 -2.94 -0.89 -30.94
C GLY A 396 -2.23 -2.12 -30.34
N PRO A 397 -0.93 -2.02 -30.03
CA PRO A 397 -0.19 -3.11 -29.39
C PRO A 397 -0.62 -3.26 -27.93
N ILE A 398 -1.04 -4.47 -27.55
CA ILE A 398 -1.47 -4.83 -26.19
C ILE A 398 -0.82 -6.16 -25.77
N ASP A 399 -0.55 -6.30 -24.47
CA ASP A 399 0.05 -7.50 -23.87
C ASP A 399 -1.02 -8.49 -23.37
N LEU A 400 -2.22 -7.99 -23.04
CA LEU A 400 -3.35 -8.75 -22.52
C LEU A 400 -4.67 -8.11 -22.95
N LEU A 401 -5.59 -8.94 -23.43
CA LEU A 401 -6.98 -8.57 -23.69
C LEU A 401 -7.88 -9.17 -22.61
N ILE A 402 -8.80 -8.37 -22.09
CA ILE A 402 -9.79 -8.79 -21.10
C ILE A 402 -11.16 -8.55 -21.69
N ASP A 403 -11.97 -9.60 -21.78
CA ASP A 403 -13.38 -9.55 -22.11
C ASP A 403 -14.20 -9.68 -20.81
N ALA A 404 -14.83 -8.56 -20.42
CA ALA A 404 -15.69 -8.46 -19.25
C ALA A 404 -17.15 -8.14 -19.66
N THR A 405 -17.53 -8.47 -20.90
CA THR A 405 -18.88 -8.21 -21.42
C THR A 405 -19.89 -9.26 -21.00
N GLY A 406 -19.44 -10.50 -20.83
CA GLY A 406 -20.30 -11.66 -20.60
C GLY A 406 -21.14 -12.06 -21.82
N GLU A 407 -20.89 -11.47 -22.99
CA GLU A 407 -21.63 -11.76 -24.21
C GLU A 407 -20.95 -12.90 -24.99
N GLU A 408 -21.63 -14.05 -25.12
CA GLU A 408 -21.04 -15.24 -25.76
C GLU A 408 -20.61 -15.00 -27.21
N SER A 409 -21.44 -14.31 -28.01
CA SER A 409 -21.16 -13.98 -29.41
C SER A 409 -19.91 -13.13 -29.57
N LEU A 410 -19.77 -12.11 -28.72
CA LEU A 410 -18.59 -11.26 -28.74
C LEU A 410 -17.36 -12.03 -28.25
N GLY A 411 -17.49 -12.88 -27.23
CA GLY A 411 -16.42 -13.77 -26.77
C GLY A 411 -15.91 -14.70 -27.87
N HIS A 412 -16.78 -15.26 -28.71
CA HIS A 412 -16.38 -16.04 -29.91
C HIS A 412 -15.64 -15.16 -30.93
N TRP A 413 -16.15 -13.95 -31.20
CA TRP A 413 -15.53 -13.02 -32.15
C TRP A 413 -14.13 -12.58 -31.69
N LEU A 414 -13.99 -12.17 -30.43
CA LEU A 414 -12.73 -11.78 -29.81
C LEU A 414 -11.74 -12.96 -29.80
N SER A 415 -12.20 -14.16 -29.44
CA SER A 415 -11.36 -15.36 -29.46
C SER A 415 -10.81 -15.62 -30.86
N ARG A 416 -11.67 -15.54 -31.88
CA ARG A 416 -11.26 -15.73 -33.29
C ARG A 416 -10.20 -14.71 -33.70
N ARG A 417 -10.27 -13.49 -33.18
CA ARG A 417 -9.41 -12.38 -33.59
C ARG A 417 -8.08 -12.34 -32.85
N TYR A 418 -8.05 -12.76 -31.58
CA TYR A 418 -6.95 -12.47 -30.66
C TYR A 418 -6.39 -13.67 -29.88
N ALA A 419 -7.15 -14.76 -29.68
CA ALA A 419 -6.78 -15.82 -28.72
C ALA A 419 -5.47 -16.57 -29.04
N ASP A 420 -5.06 -16.59 -30.31
CA ASP A 420 -3.79 -17.20 -30.74
C ASP A 420 -2.67 -16.18 -30.93
N ALA A 421 -2.98 -14.88 -30.88
CA ALA A 421 -2.00 -13.80 -31.03
C ALA A 421 -1.49 -13.29 -29.67
N LEU A 422 -2.35 -13.22 -28.66
CA LEU A 422 -2.00 -12.72 -27.34
C LEU A 422 -2.85 -13.36 -26.23
N PRO A 423 -2.40 -13.31 -24.96
CA PRO A 423 -3.20 -13.78 -23.83
C PRO A 423 -4.56 -13.06 -23.76
N MET A 424 -5.62 -13.84 -23.57
CA MET A 424 -6.98 -13.34 -23.47
C MET A 424 -7.67 -13.93 -22.23
N LEU A 425 -8.24 -13.05 -21.41
CA LEU A 425 -9.05 -13.40 -20.25
C LEU A 425 -10.51 -13.06 -20.53
N SER A 426 -11.41 -14.04 -20.52
CA SER A 426 -12.86 -13.80 -20.48
C SER A 426 -13.38 -14.01 -19.06
N VAL A 427 -14.21 -13.10 -18.56
CA VAL A 427 -14.82 -13.16 -17.22
C VAL A 427 -16.32 -12.90 -17.33
N TRP A 428 -17.13 -13.76 -16.73
CA TRP A 428 -18.59 -13.65 -16.80
C TRP A 428 -19.29 -14.15 -15.53
N ILE A 429 -20.58 -13.83 -15.45
CA ILE A 429 -21.50 -14.28 -14.39
C ILE A 429 -22.38 -15.38 -14.96
N GLU A 430 -22.59 -16.43 -14.19
CA GLU A 430 -23.44 -17.57 -14.54
C GLU A 430 -24.85 -17.40 -13.94
N GLY A 431 -25.86 -17.36 -14.82
CA GLY A 431 -27.27 -17.23 -14.45
C GLY A 431 -27.55 -15.97 -13.61
N PRO A 432 -28.51 -16.01 -12.67
CA PRO A 432 -28.84 -14.90 -11.76
C PRO A 432 -27.77 -14.67 -10.66
N GLY A 433 -26.50 -14.92 -10.99
CA GLY A 433 -25.40 -14.84 -10.03
C GLY A 433 -25.29 -16.06 -9.14
N VAL A 434 -25.40 -17.26 -9.73
CA VAL A 434 -25.14 -18.54 -9.03
C VAL A 434 -23.65 -18.79 -8.89
N ALA A 435 -22.89 -18.42 -9.92
CA ALA A 435 -21.44 -18.50 -9.92
C ALA A 435 -20.83 -17.40 -10.79
N VAL A 436 -19.52 -17.24 -10.66
CA VAL A 436 -18.70 -16.46 -11.59
C VAL A 436 -17.64 -17.35 -12.19
N ARG A 437 -17.33 -17.13 -13.46
CA ARG A 437 -16.34 -17.93 -14.18
C ARG A 437 -15.38 -17.04 -14.94
N ALA A 438 -14.18 -17.55 -15.11
CA ALA A 438 -13.18 -16.91 -15.94
C ALA A 438 -12.35 -17.95 -16.70
N LEU A 439 -11.96 -17.59 -17.92
CA LEU A 439 -11.15 -18.41 -18.81
C LEU A 439 -9.93 -17.60 -19.30
N MET A 440 -8.73 -18.05 -18.96
CA MET A 440 -7.47 -17.53 -19.51
C MET A 440 -7.00 -18.40 -20.67
N LYS A 441 -7.04 -17.88 -21.89
CA LYS A 441 -6.43 -18.50 -23.08
C LYS A 441 -5.13 -17.78 -23.41
N LYS A 442 -4.01 -18.49 -23.29
CA LYS A 442 -2.69 -18.05 -23.77
C LYS A 442 -2.48 -18.50 -25.21
N PRO A 443 -1.62 -17.83 -26.01
CA PRO A 443 -1.23 -18.35 -27.33
C PRO A 443 -0.65 -19.76 -27.23
N GLY A 444 -0.96 -20.62 -28.20
CA GLY A 444 -0.54 -22.02 -28.20
C GLY A 444 -1.59 -22.99 -27.64
N PRO A 445 -1.16 -24.17 -27.14
CA PRO A 445 -2.06 -25.26 -26.75
C PRO A 445 -3.08 -24.85 -25.68
N GLY A 446 -4.30 -25.38 -25.80
CA GLY A 446 -5.42 -25.11 -24.89
C GLY A 446 -6.69 -24.68 -25.64
N GLY A 447 -7.84 -24.99 -25.07
CA GLY A 447 -9.14 -24.63 -25.62
C GLY A 447 -9.44 -23.13 -25.45
N CYS A 448 -9.95 -22.50 -26.52
CA CYS A 448 -10.44 -21.13 -26.45
C CYS A 448 -11.89 -21.07 -25.90
N TYR A 449 -12.45 -19.86 -25.80
CA TYR A 449 -13.84 -19.66 -25.33
C TYR A 449 -14.86 -20.45 -26.17
N ARG A 450 -14.62 -20.59 -27.49
CA ARG A 450 -15.48 -21.43 -28.35
C ARG A 450 -15.40 -22.92 -28.00
N CYS A 451 -14.22 -23.44 -27.66
CA CYS A 451 -14.08 -24.82 -27.21
C CYS A 451 -14.86 -25.05 -25.91
N LEU A 452 -14.77 -24.10 -24.97
CA LEU A 452 -15.57 -24.15 -23.74
C LEU A 452 -17.06 -24.23 -24.04
N SER A 453 -17.58 -23.35 -24.91
CA SER A 453 -19.00 -23.37 -25.31
C SER A 453 -19.39 -24.70 -25.97
N GLU A 454 -18.53 -25.30 -26.79
CA GLU A 454 -18.78 -26.60 -27.42
C GLU A 454 -18.83 -27.75 -26.41
N HIS A 455 -17.90 -27.78 -25.45
CA HIS A 455 -17.92 -28.75 -24.36
C HIS A 455 -19.17 -28.61 -23.51
N GLN A 456 -19.57 -27.38 -23.16
CA GLN A 456 -20.79 -27.10 -22.40
C GLN A 456 -22.04 -27.58 -23.15
N ARG A 457 -22.14 -27.34 -24.46
CA ARG A 457 -23.26 -27.84 -25.29
C ARG A 457 -23.28 -29.35 -25.40
N ALA A 458 -22.13 -30.01 -25.30
CA ALA A 458 -22.03 -31.47 -25.22
C ALA A 458 -22.32 -32.03 -23.81
N GLY A 459 -22.67 -31.17 -22.83
CA GLY A 459 -22.93 -31.56 -21.44
C GLY A 459 -21.67 -31.73 -20.59
N CYS A 460 -20.50 -31.34 -21.10
CA CYS A 460 -19.24 -31.35 -20.37
C CYS A 460 -18.97 -30.00 -19.70
N LEU A 461 -18.17 -30.00 -18.64
CA LEU A 461 -17.80 -28.79 -17.88
C LEU A 461 -18.99 -27.94 -17.35
N PRO A 462 -20.08 -28.56 -16.84
CA PRO A 462 -21.20 -27.83 -16.25
C PRO A 462 -20.74 -26.99 -15.05
N THR A 463 -21.33 -25.80 -14.89
CA THR A 463 -20.97 -24.89 -13.78
C THR A 463 -21.35 -25.49 -12.42
N VAL A 464 -22.61 -25.91 -12.29
CA VAL A 464 -23.20 -26.42 -11.03
C VAL A 464 -23.95 -27.72 -11.27
N GLU A 465 -24.09 -28.51 -10.21
CA GLU A 465 -24.93 -29.70 -10.23
C GLU A 465 -26.39 -29.30 -10.49
N GLY A 466 -27.11 -30.08 -11.29
CA GLY A 466 -28.49 -29.77 -11.66
C GLY A 466 -28.67 -28.64 -12.70
N GLY A 467 -27.59 -27.94 -13.07
CA GLY A 467 -27.59 -26.91 -14.11
C GLY A 467 -27.89 -25.50 -13.58
N VAL A 468 -27.53 -24.51 -14.39
CA VAL A 468 -27.70 -23.09 -14.03
C VAL A 468 -29.16 -22.68 -14.25
N PRO A 469 -29.83 -22.07 -13.26
CA PRO A 469 -31.22 -21.65 -13.39
C PRO A 469 -31.34 -20.49 -14.39
N HIS A 470 -32.46 -20.47 -15.11
CA HIS A 470 -32.80 -19.38 -16.01
C HIS A 470 -33.85 -18.47 -15.35
N LEU A 471 -33.39 -17.34 -14.80
CA LEU A 471 -34.24 -16.34 -14.16
C LEU A 471 -34.08 -14.99 -14.87
N LEU A 472 -35.21 -14.41 -15.28
CA LEU A 472 -35.28 -13.08 -15.86
C LEU A 472 -36.24 -12.21 -15.04
N ALA A 473 -35.92 -10.93 -14.92
CA ALA A 473 -36.72 -9.88 -14.29
C ALA A 473 -36.89 -8.71 -15.25
N GLY A 474 -37.73 -7.74 -14.88
CA GLY A 474 -38.01 -6.54 -15.67
C GLY A 474 -39.29 -6.64 -16.51
N HIS A 475 -39.86 -5.48 -16.84
CA HIS A 475 -41.06 -5.32 -17.66
C HIS A 475 -40.97 -4.01 -18.47
N GLY A 476 -41.71 -3.89 -19.58
CA GLY A 476 -41.81 -2.64 -20.36
C GLY A 476 -40.53 -2.23 -21.08
N CYS A 477 -40.26 -0.92 -21.17
CA CYS A 477 -39.15 -0.35 -21.95
C CYS A 477 -37.74 -0.70 -21.41
N GLU A 478 -37.63 -1.25 -20.20
CA GLU A 478 -36.37 -1.72 -19.62
C GLU A 478 -35.90 -3.07 -20.21
N GLY A 479 -36.82 -3.84 -20.81
CA GLY A 479 -36.54 -5.18 -21.30
C GLY A 479 -36.38 -6.23 -20.17
N LEU A 480 -36.25 -7.50 -20.57
CA LEU A 480 -35.91 -8.57 -19.63
C LEU A 480 -34.42 -8.57 -19.35
N TYR A 481 -34.04 -8.73 -18.08
CA TYR A 481 -32.65 -8.82 -17.64
C TYR A 481 -32.46 -9.94 -16.62
N VAL A 482 -31.22 -10.41 -16.47
CA VAL A 482 -30.86 -11.40 -15.45
C VAL A 482 -30.55 -10.66 -14.14
N PRO A 483 -31.31 -10.85 -13.05
CA PRO A 483 -31.09 -10.12 -11.80
C PRO A 483 -29.95 -10.73 -11.00
N PHE A 484 -29.04 -9.89 -10.49
CA PHE A 484 -28.01 -10.27 -9.53
C PHE A 484 -27.53 -9.04 -8.74
N PRO A 485 -27.08 -9.21 -7.48
CA PRO A 485 -26.55 -8.13 -6.68
C PRO A 485 -25.11 -7.74 -7.08
N ALA A 486 -24.67 -6.55 -6.65
CA ALA A 486 -23.32 -6.04 -6.91
C ALA A 486 -22.20 -6.97 -6.39
N THR A 487 -22.46 -7.76 -5.35
CA THR A 487 -21.49 -8.70 -4.75
C THR A 487 -21.03 -9.75 -5.77
N VAL A 488 -21.90 -10.18 -6.67
CA VAL A 488 -21.56 -11.14 -7.73
C VAL A 488 -20.58 -10.51 -8.72
N SER A 489 -20.82 -9.25 -9.11
CA SER A 489 -19.91 -8.50 -9.99
C SER A 489 -18.53 -8.27 -9.37
N LEU A 490 -18.49 -7.97 -8.07
CA LEU A 490 -17.25 -7.85 -7.31
C LEU A 490 -16.47 -9.18 -7.27
N GLN A 491 -17.16 -10.31 -7.08
CA GLN A 491 -16.51 -11.63 -7.09
C GLN A 491 -15.98 -11.99 -8.48
N ALA A 492 -16.72 -11.67 -9.56
CA ALA A 492 -16.23 -11.84 -10.93
C ALA A 492 -14.98 -10.98 -11.18
N ALA A 493 -15.01 -9.71 -10.78
CA ALA A 493 -13.86 -8.81 -10.90
C ALA A 493 -12.65 -9.29 -10.06
N ALA A 494 -12.88 -9.80 -8.85
CA ALA A 494 -11.83 -10.36 -8.00
C ALA A 494 -11.17 -11.59 -8.67
N LEU A 495 -11.98 -12.54 -9.16
CA LEU A 495 -11.48 -13.71 -9.89
C LEU A 495 -10.67 -13.30 -11.12
N GLY A 496 -11.17 -12.32 -11.88
CA GLY A 496 -10.46 -11.76 -13.03
C GLY A 496 -9.11 -11.16 -12.64
N ALA A 497 -9.10 -10.29 -11.62
CA ALA A 497 -7.88 -9.64 -11.14
C ALA A 497 -6.83 -10.64 -10.63
N GLU A 498 -7.24 -11.68 -9.90
CA GLU A 498 -6.36 -12.78 -9.49
C GLU A 498 -5.70 -13.46 -10.68
N MET A 499 -6.47 -13.78 -11.73
CA MET A 499 -5.95 -14.45 -12.92
C MET A 499 -5.02 -13.56 -13.72
N VAL A 500 -5.26 -12.24 -13.77
CA VAL A 500 -4.34 -11.28 -14.39
C VAL A 500 -3.04 -11.16 -13.59
N LEU A 501 -3.09 -11.10 -12.27
CA LEU A 501 -1.90 -11.09 -11.42
C LEU A 501 -1.09 -12.38 -11.56
N ALA A 502 -1.75 -13.54 -11.60
CA ALA A 502 -1.10 -14.82 -11.85
C ALA A 502 -0.43 -14.86 -13.23
N TRP A 503 -1.09 -14.33 -14.27
CA TRP A 503 -0.49 -14.17 -15.59
C TRP A 503 0.76 -13.30 -15.55
N ALA A 504 0.71 -12.13 -14.90
CA ALA A 504 1.85 -11.21 -14.81
C ALA A 504 3.04 -11.84 -14.07
N ASN A 505 2.77 -12.72 -13.09
CA ASN A 505 3.77 -13.41 -12.29
C ASN A 505 4.22 -14.75 -12.90
N ASN A 506 3.69 -15.16 -14.06
CA ASN A 506 3.91 -16.47 -14.67
C ASN A 506 3.57 -17.65 -13.74
N THR A 507 2.58 -17.47 -12.86
CA THR A 507 2.10 -18.55 -11.99
C THR A 507 1.27 -19.53 -12.81
N GLU A 508 1.57 -20.83 -12.67
CA GLU A 508 0.74 -21.90 -13.25
C GLU A 508 -0.59 -21.98 -12.52
N MET A 509 -1.69 -21.85 -13.26
CA MET A 509 -3.05 -21.97 -12.75
C MET A 509 -3.94 -22.59 -13.83
N PRO A 510 -4.99 -23.32 -13.45
CA PRO A 510 -5.97 -23.83 -14.41
C PRO A 510 -6.58 -22.69 -15.25
N ALA A 511 -6.70 -22.91 -16.54
CA ALA A 511 -7.19 -21.92 -17.50
C ALA A 511 -8.64 -21.51 -17.19
N LEU A 512 -9.50 -22.46 -16.82
CA LEU A 512 -10.90 -22.25 -16.45
C LEU A 512 -11.05 -22.32 -14.93
N ARG A 513 -11.62 -21.27 -14.35
CA ARG A 513 -11.89 -21.21 -12.91
C ARG A 513 -13.34 -20.81 -12.64
N THR A 514 -13.90 -21.36 -11.57
CA THR A 514 -15.28 -21.14 -11.16
C THR A 514 -15.37 -20.83 -9.67
N ARG A 515 -16.09 -19.79 -9.29
CA ARG A 515 -16.42 -19.52 -7.88
C ARG A 515 -17.94 -19.51 -7.72
N ILE A 516 -18.43 -20.40 -6.85
CA ILE A 516 -19.85 -20.43 -6.47
C ILE A 516 -20.13 -19.21 -5.60
N THR A 517 -21.16 -18.47 -5.96
CA THR A 517 -21.58 -17.25 -5.27
C THR A 517 -22.86 -17.46 -4.46
N ASP A 518 -23.66 -18.47 -4.81
CA ASP A 518 -24.85 -18.91 -4.09
C ASP A 518 -24.62 -20.29 -3.46
N SER A 519 -24.61 -20.35 -2.12
CA SER A 519 -24.36 -21.59 -1.36
C SER A 519 -25.47 -22.64 -1.50
N ALA A 520 -26.58 -22.32 -2.17
CA ALA A 520 -27.61 -23.31 -2.49
C ALA A 520 -27.22 -24.26 -3.63
N TYR A 521 -26.10 -24.01 -4.32
CA TYR A 521 -25.64 -24.80 -5.46
C TYR A 521 -24.25 -25.41 -5.20
N ASP A 522 -24.06 -26.64 -5.64
CA ASP A 522 -22.78 -27.34 -5.58
C ASP A 522 -22.01 -27.22 -6.91
N LEU A 523 -20.68 -27.08 -6.79
CA LEU A 523 -19.78 -26.97 -7.94
C LEU A 523 -19.70 -28.30 -8.69
N ALA A 524 -20.09 -28.32 -9.97
CA ALA A 524 -20.01 -29.54 -10.77
C ALA A 524 -18.65 -29.73 -11.48
N THR A 525 -17.96 -28.64 -11.81
CA THR A 525 -16.67 -28.68 -12.49
C THR A 525 -15.61 -27.93 -11.69
N PRO A 526 -14.62 -28.65 -11.10
CA PRO A 526 -13.45 -28.01 -10.48
C PRO A 526 -12.66 -27.15 -11.47
N ASP A 527 -11.83 -26.24 -10.93
CA ASP A 527 -10.87 -25.46 -11.73
C ASP A 527 -10.02 -26.43 -12.60
N CYS A 528 -9.99 -26.23 -13.91
CA CYS A 528 -9.36 -27.14 -14.87
C CYS A 528 -8.87 -26.43 -16.15
N ASP A 529 -8.14 -27.15 -17.00
CA ASP A 529 -7.80 -26.67 -18.34
C ASP A 529 -8.85 -27.13 -19.36
N VAL A 530 -9.25 -26.20 -20.24
CA VAL A 530 -10.16 -26.53 -21.34
C VAL A 530 -9.36 -27.20 -22.45
N VAL A 531 -9.80 -28.36 -22.89
CA VAL A 531 -9.18 -29.07 -24.02
C VAL A 531 -9.67 -28.48 -25.35
N THR A 532 -8.80 -28.38 -26.35
CA THR A 532 -9.18 -27.96 -27.70
C THR A 532 -10.25 -28.89 -28.27
N ALA A 533 -11.40 -28.32 -28.64
CA ALA A 533 -12.47 -29.08 -29.26
C ALA A 533 -12.08 -29.50 -30.69
N LYS A 534 -12.49 -30.72 -31.09
CA LYS A 534 -12.17 -31.29 -32.41
C LYS A 534 -12.79 -30.45 -33.52
N GLY A 535 -11.96 -29.88 -34.39
CA GLY A 535 -12.40 -29.04 -35.51
C GLY A 535 -12.81 -27.61 -35.11
N CYS A 536 -12.37 -27.13 -33.95
CA CYS A 536 -12.64 -25.77 -33.52
C CYS A 536 -12.14 -24.73 -34.56
N PRO A 537 -13.02 -23.87 -35.11
CA PRO A 537 -12.66 -22.94 -36.19
C PRO A 537 -11.74 -21.78 -35.74
N ILE A 538 -11.34 -21.76 -34.47
CA ILE A 538 -10.49 -20.73 -33.87
C ILE A 538 -9.09 -21.29 -33.60
N CYS A 539 -8.98 -22.34 -32.78
CA CYS A 539 -7.68 -22.80 -32.26
C CYS A 539 -7.33 -24.26 -32.60
N SER A 540 -8.02 -24.88 -33.57
CA SER A 540 -7.68 -26.24 -34.04
C SER A 540 -6.72 -26.25 -35.24
N THR A 541 -6.03 -25.14 -35.52
CA THR A 541 -5.07 -25.01 -36.62
C THR A 541 -3.66 -25.37 -36.21
#